data_AF-M7A684-F1
#
_entry.id   AF-M7A684-F1
#
_cell.length_a   1.000
_cell.length_b   1.000
_cell.length_c   1.000
_cell.angle_alpha   90.00
_cell.angle_beta   90.00
_cell.angle_gamma   90.00
#
_symmetry.space_group_name_H-M   'P 1'
#
loop_
_entity.id
_entity.type
_entity.pdbx_description
1 polymer ?
#
loop_
_entity_poly.entity_id
_entity_poly.type
_entity_poly.pdbx_seq_one_letter_code
_entity_poly.pdbx_strand_id
1 'polypeptide(L)'
;MTAFFASCGDNSEVIETLDGNKITVNSFEDTYNVAIDAMSRVQNIEKENLLEFISKDISEVPEQMRALNYQFQKKNFYDQYRDMMITTIAAEKDGFTKRDDIKKILKFQEMQIVSQLYVMHLVESKIKISEEEAMEECQKLRSKEPQISSLPIDRCILFARAKLKKDKSQEILPKVLERIKEQVAIKHNDKFDLDAFLKKK
;
A
#
# COMPACT_ATOMS: atom_id res chain seq x y z
N MET A 1 22.91 -0.42 14.85
CA MET A 1 23.11 0.73 13.96
C MET A 1 21.85 1.57 14.03
N THR A 2 21.96 2.76 14.60
CA THR A 2 20.95 3.81 14.61
C THR A 2 20.81 4.35 13.19
N ALA A 3 19.66 4.16 12.56
CA ALA A 3 19.34 4.84 11.32
C ALA A 3 19.02 6.30 11.66
N PHE A 4 20.06 7.14 11.62
CA PHE A 4 19.91 8.59 11.55
C PHE A 4 19.33 8.92 10.18
N PHE A 5 18.02 9.18 10.13
CA PHE A 5 17.47 9.96 9.03
C PHE A 5 17.99 11.39 9.19
N ALA A 6 18.73 11.84 8.18
CA ALA A 6 19.26 13.19 8.12
C ALA A 6 18.10 14.20 8.17
N SER A 7 17.93 14.79 9.35
CA SER A 7 16.97 15.83 9.66
C SER A 7 17.41 17.14 8.98
N CYS A 8 16.83 17.48 7.83
CA CYS A 8 16.37 18.85 7.67
C CYS A 8 15.33 19.06 8.78
N GLY A 9 15.69 19.80 9.83
CA GLY A 9 14.88 19.92 11.05
C GLY A 9 13.46 20.34 10.70
N ASP A 10 12.50 19.49 11.05
CA ASP A 10 11.11 19.87 10.99
C ASP A 10 10.87 21.01 11.98
N ASN A 11 10.64 22.21 11.44
CA ASN A 11 10.42 23.44 12.19
C ASN A 11 8.93 23.78 12.35
N SER A 12 8.03 22.85 12.00
CA SER A 12 6.60 23.06 12.22
C SER A 12 6.22 23.00 13.70
N GLU A 13 5.03 23.50 14.01
CA GLU A 13 4.51 23.54 15.37
C GLU A 13 4.46 22.12 15.97
N VAL A 14 4.85 22.01 17.24
CA VAL A 14 4.77 20.76 18.00
C VAL A 14 3.33 20.59 18.46
N ILE A 15 2.69 19.51 18.02
CA ILE A 15 1.37 19.11 18.50
C ILE A 15 1.50 18.47 19.88
N GLU A 16 2.45 17.54 20.04
CA GLU A 16 2.65 16.80 21.28
C GLU A 16 4.09 16.30 21.43
N THR A 17 4.54 16.04 22.65
CA THR A 17 5.82 15.39 22.92
C THR A 17 5.61 14.14 23.79
N LEU A 18 6.02 12.99 23.27
CA LEU A 18 5.91 11.68 23.89
C LEU A 18 7.31 11.18 24.24
N ASP A 19 7.68 11.27 25.52
CA ASP A 19 8.97 10.77 26.01
C ASP A 19 10.19 11.31 25.21
N GLY A 20 10.16 12.60 24.90
CA GLY A 20 11.19 13.26 24.09
C GLY A 20 11.02 13.13 22.57
N ASN A 21 10.13 12.26 22.10
CA ASN A 21 9.74 12.19 20.69
C ASN A 21 8.67 13.23 20.40
N LYS A 22 8.90 14.13 19.43
CA LYS A 22 7.94 15.19 19.07
C LYS A 22 7.05 14.73 17.93
N ILE A 23 5.74 14.89 18.11
CA ILE A 23 4.77 14.92 17.01
C ILE A 23 4.59 16.37 16.63
N THR A 24 5.02 16.71 15.43
CA THR A 24 4.89 18.03 14.81
C THR A 24 3.79 18.02 13.75
N VAL A 25 3.34 19.18 13.30
CA VAL A 25 2.35 19.28 12.21
C VAL A 25 2.85 18.58 10.95
N ASN A 26 4.07 18.85 10.48
CA ASN A 26 4.57 18.23 9.25
C ASN A 26 4.76 16.72 9.41
N SER A 27 5.35 16.25 10.51
CA SER A 27 5.52 14.79 10.70
C SER A 27 4.20 14.04 10.74
N PHE A 28 3.15 14.64 11.32
CA PHE A 28 1.81 14.09 11.28
C PHE A 28 1.24 14.07 9.85
N GLU A 29 1.30 15.18 9.12
CA GLU A 29 0.77 15.27 7.76
C GLU A 29 1.52 14.35 6.79
N ASP A 30 2.83 14.25 6.92
CA ASP A 30 3.67 13.32 6.16
C ASP A 30 3.26 11.87 6.45
N THR A 31 3.10 11.50 7.73
CA THR A 31 2.68 10.15 8.10
C THR A 31 1.27 9.83 7.60
N TYR A 32 0.35 10.79 7.68
CA TYR A 32 -1.00 10.67 7.14
C TYR A 32 -0.99 10.41 5.63
N ASN A 33 -0.20 11.18 4.88
CA ASN A 33 -0.05 11.02 3.44
C ASN A 33 0.59 9.68 3.08
N VAL A 34 1.62 9.25 3.81
CA VAL A 34 2.26 7.94 3.64
C VAL A 34 1.28 6.80 3.90
N ALA A 35 0.42 6.91 4.91
CA ALA A 35 -0.59 5.87 5.19
C ALA A 35 -1.62 5.76 4.07
N ILE A 36 -2.05 6.88 3.48
CA ILE A 36 -2.93 6.90 2.30
C ILE A 36 -2.22 6.25 1.10
N ASP A 37 -0.96 6.60 0.86
CA ASP A 37 -0.17 6.03 -0.24
C ASP A 37 0.05 4.53 -0.07
N ALA A 38 0.35 4.08 1.15
CA ALA A 38 0.49 2.68 1.47
C ALA A 38 -0.83 1.93 1.23
N MET A 39 -1.96 2.47 1.68
CA MET A 39 -3.28 1.87 1.48
C MET A 39 -3.64 1.77 0.00
N SER A 40 -3.46 2.87 -0.75
CA SER A 40 -3.68 2.93 -2.19
C SER A 40 -2.89 1.84 -2.92
N ARG A 41 -1.61 1.68 -2.56
CA ARG A 41 -0.75 0.68 -3.20
C ARG A 41 -1.10 -0.75 -2.80
N VAL A 42 -1.30 -1.01 -1.50
CA VAL A 42 -1.56 -2.37 -1.00
C VAL A 42 -2.91 -2.89 -1.47
N GLN A 43 -3.93 -2.02 -1.54
CA GLN A 43 -5.27 -2.38 -2.01
C GLN A 43 -5.45 -2.21 -3.52
N ASN A 44 -4.44 -1.69 -4.24
CA ASN A 44 -4.52 -1.33 -5.66
C ASN A 44 -5.76 -0.45 -5.97
N ILE A 45 -5.99 0.55 -5.13
CA ILE A 45 -7.04 1.56 -5.28
C ILE A 45 -6.36 2.86 -5.73
N GLU A 46 -6.84 3.48 -6.80
CA GLU A 46 -6.34 4.79 -7.23
C GLU A 46 -6.44 5.82 -6.08
N LYS A 47 -5.35 6.55 -5.85
CA LYS A 47 -5.22 7.45 -4.69
C LYS A 47 -6.31 8.50 -4.67
N GLU A 48 -6.67 9.05 -5.83
CA GLU A 48 -7.70 10.07 -5.99
C GLU A 48 -9.07 9.56 -5.55
N ASN A 49 -9.40 8.31 -5.88
CA ASN A 49 -10.64 7.68 -5.43
C ASN A 49 -10.62 7.50 -3.91
N LEU A 50 -9.50 7.06 -3.34
CA LEU A 50 -9.34 6.93 -1.89
C LEU A 50 -9.52 8.29 -1.19
N LEU A 51 -8.92 9.35 -1.73
CA LEU A 51 -9.08 10.72 -1.24
C LEU A 51 -10.53 11.22 -1.33
N GLU A 52 -11.23 10.94 -2.42
CA GLU A 52 -12.67 11.24 -2.55
C GLU A 52 -13.49 10.51 -1.47
N PHE A 53 -13.18 9.25 -1.19
CA PHE A 53 -13.93 8.48 -0.19
C PHE A 53 -13.68 8.94 1.25
N ILE A 54 -12.44 9.26 1.63
CA ILE A 54 -12.13 9.68 3.00
C ILE A 54 -12.57 11.12 3.29
N SER A 55 -12.77 11.95 2.26
CA SER A 55 -13.23 13.34 2.40
C SER A 55 -14.74 13.51 2.51
N LYS A 56 -15.52 12.47 2.18
CA LYS A 56 -16.98 12.49 2.31
C LYS A 56 -17.45 12.26 3.74
N ASP A 57 -18.64 12.76 4.04
CA ASP A 57 -19.36 12.37 5.25
C ASP A 57 -19.65 10.86 5.25
N ILE A 58 -19.58 10.21 6.41
CA ILE A 58 -19.76 8.77 6.54
C ILE A 58 -21.12 8.28 6.01
N SER A 59 -22.15 9.12 6.05
CA SER A 59 -23.49 8.81 5.52
C SER A 59 -23.50 8.68 3.99
N GLU A 60 -22.56 9.32 3.30
CA GLU A 60 -22.41 9.31 1.84
C GLU A 60 -21.47 8.18 1.34
N VAL A 61 -20.84 7.46 2.28
CA VAL A 61 -19.87 6.40 1.97
C VAL A 61 -20.57 5.03 1.97
N PRO A 62 -20.34 4.19 0.95
CA PRO A 62 -20.83 2.80 0.93
C PRO A 62 -20.41 2.04 2.19
N GLU A 63 -21.30 1.20 2.72
CA GLU A 63 -21.09 0.52 4.01
C GLU A 63 -19.73 -0.18 4.12
N GLN A 64 -19.32 -0.87 3.06
CA GLN A 64 -18.05 -1.58 2.97
C GLN A 64 -16.81 -0.67 3.05
N MET A 65 -16.96 0.63 2.76
CA MET A 65 -15.88 1.63 2.81
C MET A 65 -15.95 2.52 4.06
N ARG A 66 -17.00 2.41 4.88
CA ARG A 66 -17.19 3.27 6.06
C ARG A 66 -16.10 3.11 7.11
N ALA A 67 -15.64 1.88 7.36
CA ALA A 67 -14.55 1.63 8.29
C ALA A 67 -13.27 2.35 7.86
N LEU A 68 -12.96 2.31 6.56
CA LEU A 68 -11.81 2.99 5.97
C LEU A 68 -11.98 4.52 6.06
N ASN A 69 -13.13 5.06 5.67
CA ASN A 69 -13.42 6.49 5.82
C ASN A 69 -13.25 6.95 7.27
N TYR A 70 -13.85 6.23 8.23
CA TYR A 70 -13.77 6.57 9.64
C TYR A 70 -12.34 6.55 10.15
N GLN A 71 -11.57 5.52 9.78
CA GLN A 71 -10.16 5.39 10.17
C GLN A 71 -9.31 6.57 9.68
N PHE A 72 -9.54 7.02 8.45
CA PHE A 72 -8.77 8.09 7.82
C PHE A 72 -9.34 9.50 8.09
N GLN A 73 -10.39 9.67 8.90
CA GLN A 73 -10.72 11.00 9.41
C GLN A 73 -9.55 11.54 10.22
N LYS A 74 -9.06 12.76 9.91
CA LYS A 74 -7.81 13.30 10.48
C LYS A 74 -7.70 13.13 12.01
N LYS A 75 -8.79 13.40 12.74
CA LYS A 75 -8.82 13.24 14.21
C LYS A 75 -8.64 11.77 14.64
N ASN A 76 -9.37 10.85 14.01
CA ASN A 76 -9.30 9.43 14.33
C ASN A 76 -7.93 8.85 13.96
N PHE A 77 -7.39 9.25 12.79
CA PHE A 77 -6.06 8.86 12.37
C PHE A 77 -4.99 9.39 13.35
N TYR A 78 -5.11 10.66 13.80
CA TYR A 78 -4.21 11.22 14.81
C TYR A 78 -4.22 10.41 16.09
N ASP A 79 -5.39 10.08 16.63
CA ASP A 79 -5.50 9.29 17.87
C ASP A 79 -4.85 7.91 17.70
N GLN A 80 -5.12 7.23 16.59
CA GLN A 80 -4.51 5.94 16.28
C GLN A 80 -2.99 6.02 16.13
N TYR A 81 -2.49 7.00 15.38
CA TYR A 81 -1.06 7.23 15.18
C TYR A 81 -0.36 7.50 16.52
N ARG A 82 -0.97 8.34 17.36
CA ARG A 82 -0.49 8.66 18.70
C ARG A 82 -0.40 7.41 19.57
N ASP A 83 -1.45 6.59 19.61
CA ASP A 83 -1.48 5.36 20.41
C ASP A 83 -0.44 4.33 19.92
N MET A 84 -0.25 4.24 18.60
CA MET A 84 0.82 3.43 18.01
C MET A 84 2.21 3.91 18.44
N MET A 85 2.45 5.22 18.44
CA MET A 85 3.72 5.79 18.91
C MET A 85 3.96 5.50 20.38
N ILE A 86 2.97 5.72 21.24
CA ILE A 86 3.07 5.44 22.69
C ILE A 86 3.43 3.97 22.92
N THR A 87 2.72 3.07 22.24
CA THR A 87 2.96 1.62 22.35
C THR A 87 4.36 1.25 21.87
N THR A 88 4.82 1.84 20.77
CA THR A 88 6.15 1.60 20.21
C THR A 88 7.25 2.08 21.17
N ILE A 89 7.12 3.28 21.72
CA ILE A 89 8.06 3.83 22.71
C ILE A 89 8.14 2.91 23.93
N ALA A 90 7.00 2.44 24.45
CA ALA A 90 6.98 1.51 25.57
C ALA A 90 7.68 0.18 25.24
N ALA A 91 7.41 -0.38 24.06
CA ALA A 91 8.04 -1.62 23.58
C ALA A 91 9.56 -1.47 23.40
N GLU A 92 10.04 -0.32 22.92
CA GLU A 92 11.46 -0.03 22.77
C GLU A 92 12.19 0.06 24.11
N LYS A 93 11.56 0.74 25.09
CA LYS A 93 12.09 0.84 26.47
C LYS A 93 12.23 -0.50 27.15
N ASP A 94 11.22 -1.37 26.97
CA ASP A 94 11.23 -2.74 27.51
C ASP A 94 12.20 -3.67 26.75
N GLY A 95 12.78 -3.20 25.64
CA GLY A 95 13.67 -4.01 24.81
C GLY A 95 12.93 -5.06 23.98
N PHE A 96 11.60 -5.01 23.90
CA PHE A 96 10.79 -5.91 23.10
C PHE A 96 11.23 -5.93 21.62
N THR A 97 11.49 -4.75 21.06
CA THR A 97 11.97 -4.60 19.66
C THR A 97 13.39 -5.15 19.43
N LYS A 98 14.15 -5.43 20.50
CA LYS A 98 15.51 -5.98 20.42
C LYS A 98 15.55 -7.51 20.40
N ARG A 99 14.43 -8.18 20.71
CA ARG A 99 14.34 -9.65 20.69
C ARG A 99 14.57 -10.20 19.28
N ASP A 100 15.24 -11.34 19.19
CA ASP A 100 15.63 -11.91 17.89
C ASP A 100 14.44 -12.45 17.08
N ASP A 101 13.41 -12.97 17.75
CA ASP A 101 12.18 -13.39 17.11
C ASP A 101 11.44 -12.19 16.48
N ILE A 102 11.33 -11.08 17.22
CA ILE A 102 10.72 -9.83 16.72
C ILE A 102 11.49 -9.27 15.52
N LYS A 103 12.83 -9.22 15.58
CA LYS A 103 13.65 -8.78 14.43
C LYS A 103 13.44 -9.66 13.19
N LYS A 104 13.33 -10.98 13.36
CA LYS A 104 13.08 -11.91 12.25
C LYS A 104 11.70 -11.70 11.64
N ILE A 105 10.68 -11.49 12.47
CA ILE A 105 9.32 -11.17 12.01
C ILE A 105 9.33 -9.87 11.22
N LEU A 106 9.92 -8.80 11.76
CA LEU A 106 10.02 -7.51 11.07
C LEU A 106 10.76 -7.63 9.74
N LYS A 107 11.88 -8.38 9.70
CA LYS A 107 12.63 -8.58 8.46
C LYS A 107 11.83 -9.34 7.40
N PHE A 108 11.05 -10.33 7.83
CA PHE A 108 10.16 -11.07 6.93
C PHE A 108 9.04 -10.17 6.39
N GLN A 109 8.42 -9.35 7.24
CA GLN A 109 7.40 -8.38 6.81
C GLN A 109 7.96 -7.33 5.85
N GLU A 110 9.14 -6.79 6.13
CA GLU A 110 9.86 -5.87 5.24
C GLU A 110 10.05 -6.50 3.86
N MET A 111 10.54 -7.75 3.80
CA MET A 111 10.72 -8.48 2.55
C MET A 111 9.41 -8.67 1.78
N GLN A 112 8.31 -9.03 2.46
CA GLN A 112 7.00 -9.18 1.83
C GLN A 112 6.52 -7.87 1.22
N ILE A 113 6.59 -6.76 1.98
CA ILE A 113 6.14 -5.44 1.55
C ILE A 113 6.98 -4.93 0.38
N VAL A 114 8.31 -4.99 0.50
CA VAL A 114 9.23 -4.54 -0.57
C VAL A 114 9.02 -5.35 -1.85
N SER A 115 8.91 -6.68 -1.74
CA SER A 115 8.65 -7.54 -2.89
C SER A 115 7.32 -7.17 -3.57
N GLN A 116 6.25 -6.99 -2.81
CA GLN A 116 4.94 -6.62 -3.35
C GLN A 116 4.98 -5.26 -4.04
N LEU A 117 5.49 -4.24 -3.37
CA LEU A 117 5.55 -2.87 -3.88
C LEU A 117 6.39 -2.76 -5.16
N TYR A 118 7.54 -3.46 -5.20
CA TYR A 118 8.42 -3.42 -6.36
C TYR A 118 7.82 -4.13 -7.57
N VAL A 119 7.24 -5.32 -7.38
CA VAL A 119 6.54 -6.04 -8.45
C VAL A 119 5.39 -5.20 -9.00
N MET A 120 4.59 -4.61 -8.12
CA MET A 120 3.45 -3.79 -8.54
C MET A 120 3.90 -2.55 -9.31
N HIS A 121 4.92 -1.84 -8.83
CA HIS A 121 5.53 -0.71 -9.55
C HIS A 121 5.98 -1.11 -10.96
N LEU A 122 6.65 -2.26 -11.10
CA LEU A 122 7.10 -2.75 -12.40
C LEU A 122 5.93 -3.11 -13.32
N VAL A 123 4.89 -3.78 -12.80
CA VAL A 123 3.68 -4.10 -13.58
C VAL A 123 2.99 -2.83 -14.06
N GLU A 124 2.73 -1.88 -13.16
CA GLU A 124 2.07 -0.61 -13.48
C GLU A 124 2.85 0.18 -14.52
N SER A 125 4.19 0.21 -14.43
CA SER A 125 5.04 0.90 -15.41
C SER A 125 4.91 0.36 -16.86
N LYS A 126 4.38 -0.85 -17.03
CA LYS A 126 4.16 -1.49 -18.34
C LYS A 126 2.73 -1.36 -18.84
N ILE A 127 1.79 -0.93 -18.01
CA ILE A 127 0.39 -0.77 -18.38
C ILE A 127 0.18 0.63 -18.92
N LYS A 128 -0.22 0.71 -20.19
CA LYS A 128 -0.79 1.92 -20.79
C LYS A 128 -2.19 1.59 -21.25
N ILE A 129 -3.16 2.41 -20.87
CA ILE A 129 -4.56 2.30 -21.27
C ILE A 129 -4.89 3.59 -21.99
N SER A 130 -5.15 3.51 -23.30
CA SER A 130 -5.58 4.67 -24.07
C SER A 130 -7.03 5.07 -23.73
N GLU A 131 -7.43 6.28 -24.09
CA GLU A 131 -8.82 6.71 -23.95
C GLU A 131 -9.77 5.86 -24.81
N GLU A 132 -9.33 5.48 -26.01
CA GLU A 132 -10.08 4.60 -26.91
C GLU A 132 -10.31 3.22 -26.29
N GLU A 133 -9.27 2.57 -25.75
CA GLU A 133 -9.39 1.30 -25.05
C GLU A 133 -10.36 1.40 -23.86
N ALA A 134 -10.27 2.47 -23.09
CA ALA A 134 -11.16 2.70 -21.95
C ALA A 134 -12.61 2.93 -22.37
N MET A 135 -12.84 3.65 -23.47
CA MET A 135 -14.18 3.90 -24.00
C MET A 135 -14.81 2.62 -24.57
N GLU A 136 -14.06 1.83 -25.32
CA GLU A 136 -14.51 0.54 -25.84
C GLU A 136 -14.90 -0.42 -24.72
N GLU A 137 -14.06 -0.54 -23.69
CA GLU A 137 -14.36 -1.40 -22.55
C GLU A 137 -15.55 -0.87 -21.75
N CYS A 138 -15.71 0.46 -21.61
CA CYS A 138 -16.90 1.06 -21.03
C CYS A 138 -18.17 0.65 -21.80
N GLN A 139 -18.16 0.73 -23.13
CA GLN A 139 -19.32 0.30 -23.95
C GLN A 139 -19.63 -1.19 -23.76
N LYS A 140 -18.60 -2.05 -23.73
CA LYS A 140 -18.75 -3.49 -23.43
C LYS A 140 -19.38 -3.70 -22.06
N LEU A 141 -18.90 -3.02 -21.03
CA LEU A 141 -19.43 -3.12 -19.66
C LEU A 141 -20.90 -2.68 -19.60
N ARG A 142 -21.26 -1.53 -20.19
CA ARG A 142 -22.65 -1.05 -20.22
C ARG A 142 -23.61 -2.03 -20.88
N SER A 143 -23.16 -2.79 -21.88
CA SER A 143 -23.99 -3.80 -22.55
C SER A 143 -24.19 -5.09 -21.74
N LYS A 144 -23.29 -5.39 -20.79
CA LYS A 144 -23.30 -6.65 -20.02
C LYS A 144 -23.78 -6.47 -18.59
N GLU A 145 -23.58 -5.29 -18.02
CA GLU A 145 -23.80 -4.99 -16.61
C GLU A 145 -24.86 -3.89 -16.45
N PRO A 146 -26.10 -4.24 -16.05
CA PRO A 146 -27.20 -3.28 -15.89
C PRO A 146 -26.83 -2.11 -14.95
N GLN A 147 -26.07 -2.38 -13.90
CA GLN A 147 -25.59 -1.38 -12.94
C GLN A 147 -24.61 -0.36 -13.54
N ILE A 148 -23.90 -0.70 -14.63
CA ILE A 148 -22.98 0.22 -15.32
C ILE A 148 -23.71 1.01 -16.41
N SER A 149 -24.75 0.42 -16.98
CA SER A 149 -25.56 1.03 -18.05
C SER A 149 -26.20 2.38 -17.67
N SER A 150 -26.45 2.61 -16.38
CA SER A 150 -27.07 3.83 -15.85
C SER A 150 -26.07 4.90 -15.40
N LEU A 151 -24.77 4.60 -15.37
CA LEU A 151 -23.74 5.54 -14.91
C LEU A 151 -23.45 6.62 -15.96
N PRO A 152 -23.00 7.83 -15.55
CA PRO A 152 -22.37 8.79 -16.45
C PRO A 152 -21.16 8.18 -17.18
N ILE A 153 -20.84 8.69 -18.37
CA ILE A 153 -19.73 8.16 -19.20
C ILE A 153 -18.41 8.21 -18.42
N ASP A 154 -18.09 9.31 -17.76
CA ASP A 154 -16.84 9.47 -17.01
C ASP A 154 -16.70 8.42 -15.90
N ARG A 155 -17.80 8.14 -15.18
CA ARG A 155 -17.85 7.08 -14.15
C ARG A 155 -17.64 5.71 -14.78
N CYS A 156 -18.26 5.44 -15.93
CA CYS A 156 -18.07 4.18 -16.66
C CYS A 156 -16.63 3.99 -17.15
N ILE A 157 -15.97 5.05 -17.62
CA ILE A 157 -14.55 5.04 -18.04
C ILE A 157 -13.64 4.68 -16.86
N LEU A 158 -13.93 5.12 -15.64
CA LEU A 158 -13.15 4.73 -14.46
C LEU A 158 -13.24 3.21 -14.19
N PHE A 159 -14.44 2.63 -14.25
CA PHE A 159 -14.61 1.17 -14.11
C PHE A 159 -13.91 0.40 -15.23
N ALA A 160 -14.02 0.89 -16.47
CA ALA A 160 -13.34 0.32 -17.62
C ALA A 160 -11.82 0.32 -17.45
N ARG A 161 -11.23 1.46 -17.03
CA ARG A 161 -9.80 1.56 -16.74
C ARG A 161 -9.37 0.62 -15.61
N ALA A 162 -10.14 0.54 -14.53
CA ALA A 162 -9.84 -0.37 -13.42
C ALA A 162 -9.86 -1.85 -13.85
N LYS A 163 -10.86 -2.23 -14.66
CA LYS A 163 -10.95 -3.59 -15.24
C LYS A 163 -9.77 -3.88 -16.16
N LEU A 164 -9.47 -3.00 -17.12
CA LEU A 164 -8.34 -3.17 -18.04
C LEU A 164 -7.00 -3.22 -17.29
N LYS A 165 -6.81 -2.39 -16.26
CA LYS A 165 -5.62 -2.41 -15.41
C LYS A 165 -5.47 -3.77 -14.73
N LYS A 166 -6.55 -4.31 -14.16
CA LYS A 166 -6.55 -5.64 -13.52
C LYS A 166 -6.21 -6.74 -14.52
N ASP A 167 -6.87 -6.76 -15.68
CA ASP A 167 -6.70 -7.81 -16.68
C ASP A 167 -5.27 -7.76 -17.27
N LYS A 168 -4.78 -6.58 -17.68
CA LYS A 168 -3.40 -6.40 -18.17
C LYS A 168 -2.36 -6.70 -17.09
N SER A 169 -2.62 -6.40 -15.82
CA SER A 169 -1.71 -6.74 -14.72
C SER A 169 -1.50 -8.24 -14.59
N GLN A 170 -2.57 -9.03 -14.71
CA GLN A 170 -2.48 -10.49 -14.64
C GLN A 170 -1.67 -11.08 -15.79
N GLU A 171 -1.78 -10.51 -16.99
CA GLU A 171 -1.00 -10.95 -18.16
C GLU A 171 0.50 -10.58 -18.04
N ILE A 172 0.80 -9.38 -17.50
CA ILE A 172 2.16 -8.84 -17.43
C ILE A 172 2.94 -9.46 -16.26
N LEU A 173 2.26 -9.81 -15.17
CA LEU A 173 2.88 -10.26 -13.92
C LEU A 173 3.92 -11.39 -14.11
N PRO A 174 3.65 -12.49 -14.84
CA PRO A 174 4.65 -13.55 -15.03
C PRO A 174 5.92 -13.03 -15.72
N LYS A 175 5.76 -12.18 -16.75
CA LYS A 175 6.89 -11.60 -17.50
C LYS A 175 7.72 -10.65 -16.65
N VAL A 176 7.10 -9.96 -15.68
CA VAL A 176 7.81 -9.12 -14.71
C VAL A 176 8.63 -9.98 -13.75
N LEU A 177 8.05 -11.05 -13.22
CA LEU A 177 8.74 -11.95 -12.30
C LEU A 177 9.97 -12.61 -12.94
N GLU A 178 9.87 -13.06 -14.19
CA GLU A 178 11.02 -13.63 -14.91
C GLU A 178 12.14 -12.59 -15.10
N ARG A 179 11.82 -11.36 -15.50
CA ARG A 179 12.83 -10.29 -15.63
C ARG A 179 13.49 -9.92 -14.31
N ILE A 180 12.79 -10.02 -13.18
CA ILE A 180 13.40 -9.79 -11.86
C ILE A 180 14.41 -10.89 -11.57
N LYS A 181 14.09 -12.16 -11.88
CA LYS A 181 15.03 -13.29 -11.69
C LYS A 181 16.29 -13.11 -12.53
N GLU A 182 16.16 -12.66 -13.77
CA GLU A 182 17.29 -12.39 -14.68
C GLU A 182 18.24 -11.30 -14.17
N GLN A 183 17.79 -10.41 -13.27
CA GLN A 183 18.61 -9.34 -12.69
C GLN A 183 19.47 -9.80 -11.51
N VAL A 184 19.28 -11.02 -11.02
CA VAL A 184 19.97 -11.53 -9.82
C VAL A 184 20.86 -12.70 -10.21
N ALA A 185 22.11 -12.67 -9.76
CA ALA A 185 23.01 -13.81 -9.91
C ALA A 185 22.60 -14.93 -8.95
N ILE A 186 22.09 -16.04 -9.49
CA ILE A 186 21.66 -17.19 -8.70
C ILE A 186 22.75 -18.26 -8.75
N LYS A 187 23.39 -18.52 -7.60
CA LYS A 187 24.35 -19.62 -7.44
C LYS A 187 23.71 -20.75 -6.65
N HIS A 188 23.57 -21.91 -7.29
CA HIS A 188 23.07 -23.12 -6.65
C HIS A 188 24.21 -23.84 -5.92
N ASN A 189 23.90 -24.47 -4.79
CA ASN A 189 24.82 -25.35 -4.07
C ASN A 189 24.49 -26.80 -4.41
N ASP A 190 25.21 -27.38 -5.37
CA ASP A 190 24.97 -28.74 -5.87
C ASP A 190 25.13 -29.84 -4.80
N LYS A 191 25.71 -29.51 -3.64
CA LYS A 191 25.84 -30.42 -2.50
C LYS A 191 24.64 -30.42 -1.55
N PHE A 192 23.67 -29.53 -1.74
CA PHE A 192 22.50 -29.43 -0.89
C PHE A 192 21.25 -29.92 -1.62
N ASP A 193 20.66 -31.01 -1.15
CA ASP A 193 19.40 -31.53 -1.67
C ASP A 193 18.22 -30.75 -1.06
N LEU A 194 17.80 -29.72 -1.78
CA LEU A 194 16.66 -28.89 -1.40
C LEU A 194 15.35 -29.68 -1.36
N ASP A 195 15.12 -30.57 -2.33
CA ASP A 195 13.86 -31.32 -2.41
C ASP A 195 13.71 -32.30 -1.24
N ALA A 196 14.78 -32.99 -0.87
CA ALA A 196 14.78 -33.85 0.31
C ALA A 196 14.60 -33.04 1.60
N PHE A 197 15.21 -31.85 1.71
CA PHE A 197 15.02 -30.97 2.85
C PHE A 197 13.56 -30.51 2.99
N LEU A 198 12.93 -30.04 1.90
CA LEU A 198 11.55 -29.54 1.91
C LEU A 198 10.50 -30.63 2.14
N LYS A 199 10.82 -31.90 1.86
CA LYS A 199 9.93 -33.05 2.11
C LYS A 199 9.99 -33.57 3.54
N LYS A 200 10.99 -33.19 4.33
CA LYS A 200 11.06 -33.57 5.75
C LYS A 200 10.05 -32.73 6.55
N LYS A 201 9.09 -33.41 7.16
CA LYS A 201 8.14 -32.85 8.12
C LYS A 201 8.78 -32.70 9.50
#